data_AF-A0AAW1QH14-F1
#
_entry.id   AF-A0AAW1QH14-F1
#
_cell.length_a   1.000
_cell.length_b   1.000
_cell.length_c   1.000
_cell.angle_alpha   90.00
_cell.angle_beta   90.00
_cell.angle_gamma   90.00
#
_symmetry.space_group_name_H-M   'P 1'
#
loop_
_entity.id
_entity.type
_entity.pdbx_description
1 polymer ?
#
loop_
_entity_poly.entity_id
_entity_poly.type
_entity_poly.pdbx_seq_one_letter_code
_entity_poly.pdbx_strand_id
1 'polypeptide(L)'
;MLSRLPGALRQSLPSLRAFATSHTALADASIASSTKEFTDEFAKVAPPNFNPPSYPSDFFEKEERKEETQGVPSKVTLNFYMPHDSHLKSEEVDMILVPAVTGDFGVMPGHVPTIAQLRPGVVTVHKEMDKDVSKYFVSSGFAFVHADSTTDVCAVEAVKLDELDPEAVRGGLQEYTAKLASVQAKGDDYEIAAAQIGVEVYSALNSAVGS
;
A
#
# COMPACT_ATOMS: atom_id res chain seq x y z
N MET A 1 -5.48 -51.32 65.66
CA MET A 1 -6.04 -50.79 66.92
C MET A 1 -5.79 -49.28 66.93
N LEU A 2 -6.86 -48.48 66.90
CA LEU A 2 -6.99 -47.06 67.34
C LEU A 2 -6.12 -46.00 66.60
N SER A 3 -6.65 -45.26 65.62
CA SER A 3 -7.59 -44.11 65.69
C SER A 3 -6.95 -42.78 66.14
N ARG A 4 -7.09 -41.73 65.31
CA ARG A 4 -7.50 -40.34 65.68
C ARG A 4 -7.42 -39.34 64.50
N LEU A 5 -8.59 -39.07 63.93
CA LEU A 5 -9.24 -37.80 63.54
C LEU A 5 -8.55 -36.70 62.67
N PRO A 6 -9.35 -35.92 61.91
CA PRO A 6 -8.91 -35.14 60.74
C PRO A 6 -8.58 -33.68 61.08
N GLY A 7 -7.48 -33.17 60.53
CA GLY A 7 -7.11 -31.76 60.58
C GLY A 7 -7.59 -31.01 59.34
N ALA A 8 -8.60 -30.15 59.51
CA ALA A 8 -9.09 -29.25 58.48
C ALA A 8 -8.02 -28.19 58.14
N LEU A 9 -7.37 -28.33 56.99
CA LEU A 9 -6.51 -27.31 56.41
C LEU A 9 -7.36 -26.44 55.47
N ARG A 10 -7.78 -25.30 56.01
CA ARG A 10 -8.48 -24.21 55.32
C ARG A 10 -7.52 -23.58 54.31
N GLN A 11 -7.47 -24.09 53.09
CA GLN A 11 -6.71 -23.48 52.00
C GLN A 11 -7.50 -22.30 51.43
N SER A 12 -7.06 -21.07 51.73
CA SER A 12 -7.45 -19.89 50.98
C SER A 12 -6.69 -19.90 49.65
N LEU A 13 -7.35 -20.32 48.58
CA LEU A 13 -6.82 -20.16 47.22
C LEU A 13 -7.18 -18.75 46.72
N PRO A 14 -6.22 -18.02 46.12
CA PRO A 14 -6.48 -16.70 45.58
C PRO A 14 -7.48 -16.79 44.42
N SER A 15 -8.38 -15.83 44.37
CA SER A 15 -9.25 -15.56 43.22
C SER A 15 -8.38 -15.28 41.98
N LEU A 16 -8.04 -16.35 41.25
CA LEU A 16 -7.54 -16.27 39.89
C LEU A 16 -8.71 -15.79 39.04
N ARG A 17 -8.73 -14.48 38.71
CA ARG A 17 -9.46 -13.99 37.54
C ARG A 17 -8.93 -14.77 36.33
N ALA A 18 -9.65 -15.81 35.95
CA ALA A 18 -9.47 -16.47 34.68
C ALA A 18 -9.76 -15.44 33.59
N PHE A 19 -8.71 -14.89 32.98
CA PHE A 19 -8.85 -14.35 31.63
C PHE A 19 -9.20 -15.54 30.74
N ALA A 20 -10.45 -15.58 30.29
CA ALA A 20 -10.92 -16.56 29.31
C ALA A 20 -10.07 -16.41 28.04
N THR A 21 -9.15 -17.33 27.82
CA THR A 21 -8.52 -17.52 26.51
C THR A 21 -9.51 -18.25 25.63
N SER A 22 -10.47 -17.52 25.08
CA SER A 22 -11.32 -17.98 24.00
C SER A 22 -11.12 -17.05 22.81
N HIS A 23 -10.20 -17.41 21.92
CA HIS A 23 -10.57 -17.67 20.53
C HIS A 23 -9.36 -18.27 19.81
N THR A 24 -9.50 -19.55 19.49
CA THR A 24 -9.11 -20.16 18.21
C THR A 24 -7.78 -19.72 17.59
N ALA A 25 -6.86 -20.68 17.57
CA ALA A 25 -5.85 -20.84 16.54
C ALA A 25 -6.37 -20.43 15.16
N LEU A 26 -5.48 -19.82 14.38
CA LEU A 26 -5.60 -19.54 12.95
C LEU A 26 -6.30 -20.67 12.18
N ALA A 27 -7.62 -20.60 12.08
CA ALA A 27 -8.40 -21.24 11.03
C ALA A 27 -8.39 -20.29 9.83
N ASP A 28 -7.21 -20.08 9.26
CA ASP A 28 -6.92 -19.01 8.30
C ASP A 28 -7.33 -19.37 6.87
N ALA A 29 -8.57 -19.86 6.70
CA ALA A 29 -9.23 -20.06 5.40
C ALA A 29 -10.72 -20.48 5.50
N SER A 30 -11.32 -20.62 6.69
CA SER A 30 -12.65 -21.25 6.79
C SER A 30 -13.84 -20.30 6.63
N ILE A 31 -13.60 -19.00 6.46
CA ILE A 31 -14.60 -18.04 6.00
C ILE A 31 -14.06 -17.43 4.71
N ALA A 32 -13.87 -18.27 3.69
CA ALA A 32 -13.70 -17.78 2.33
C ALA A 32 -15.05 -17.27 1.85
N SER A 33 -15.47 -16.09 2.32
CA SER A 33 -16.71 -15.45 1.84
C SER A 33 -16.53 -15.11 0.36
N SER A 34 -16.90 -16.07 -0.50
CA SER A 34 -16.85 -15.88 -1.94
C SER A 34 -18.07 -15.10 -2.39
N THR A 35 -17.94 -14.35 -3.49
CA THR A 35 -19.06 -13.59 -4.06
C THR A 35 -20.27 -14.49 -4.36
N LYS A 36 -20.01 -15.74 -4.78
CA LYS A 36 -21.03 -16.76 -5.01
C LYS A 36 -21.75 -17.20 -3.73
N GLU A 37 -21.00 -17.44 -2.66
CA GLU A 37 -21.60 -17.79 -1.36
C GLU A 37 -22.47 -16.65 -0.83
N PHE A 38 -22.03 -15.40 -0.96
CA PHE A 38 -22.86 -14.26 -0.58
C PHE A 38 -24.11 -14.18 -1.45
N THR A 39 -24.03 -14.29 -2.78
CA THR A 39 -25.24 -14.21 -3.63
C THR A 39 -26.26 -15.29 -3.29
N ASP A 40 -25.80 -16.50 -2.96
CA ASP A 40 -26.65 -17.63 -2.60
C ASP A 40 -27.31 -17.45 -1.23
N GLU A 41 -26.61 -16.87 -0.25
CA GLU A 41 -27.20 -16.52 1.05
C GLU A 41 -28.12 -15.30 0.97
N PHE A 42 -27.72 -14.30 0.18
CA PHE A 42 -28.51 -13.10 -0.07
C PHE A 42 -29.84 -13.46 -0.73
N ALA A 43 -29.85 -14.35 -1.73
CA ALA A 43 -31.07 -14.84 -2.37
C ALA A 43 -32.02 -15.56 -1.40
N LYS A 44 -31.52 -16.16 -0.30
CA LYS A 44 -32.36 -16.81 0.72
C LYS A 44 -33.08 -15.80 1.62
N VAL A 45 -32.54 -14.60 1.79
CA VAL A 45 -33.04 -13.58 2.72
C VAL A 45 -33.69 -12.40 1.97
N ALA A 46 -33.29 -12.14 0.73
CA ALA A 46 -33.73 -11.00 -0.05
C ALA A 46 -35.16 -11.15 -0.60
N PRO A 47 -35.93 -10.05 -0.70
CA PRO A 47 -37.23 -10.06 -1.35
C PRO A 47 -37.16 -10.44 -2.84
N PRO A 48 -38.20 -11.05 -3.43
CA PRO A 48 -38.17 -11.58 -4.80
C PRO A 48 -37.90 -10.55 -5.92
N ASN A 49 -38.08 -9.25 -5.65
CA ASN A 49 -37.90 -8.17 -6.61
C ASN A 49 -36.54 -7.46 -6.48
N PHE A 50 -35.64 -7.95 -5.63
CA PHE A 50 -34.35 -7.32 -5.38
C PHE A 50 -33.23 -8.03 -6.16
N ASN A 51 -32.54 -7.30 -7.04
CA ASN A 51 -31.39 -7.82 -7.77
C ASN A 51 -30.19 -7.99 -6.81
N PRO A 52 -29.35 -9.02 -7.01
CA PRO A 52 -28.14 -9.17 -6.20
C PRO A 52 -27.23 -7.94 -6.34
N PRO A 53 -26.52 -7.55 -5.28
CA PRO A 53 -25.57 -6.46 -5.35
C PRO A 53 -24.41 -6.82 -6.30
N SER A 54 -23.86 -5.81 -6.98
CA SER A 54 -22.63 -5.98 -7.77
C SER A 54 -21.40 -5.90 -6.87
N TYR A 55 -20.35 -6.62 -7.24
CA TYR A 55 -19.09 -6.69 -6.51
C TYR A 55 -17.99 -5.88 -7.20
N PRO A 56 -17.00 -5.37 -6.45
CA PRO A 56 -15.81 -4.76 -7.06
C PRO A 56 -15.15 -5.67 -8.09
N SER A 57 -15.11 -6.99 -7.84
CA SER A 57 -14.56 -8.00 -8.76
C SER A 57 -15.26 -8.06 -10.12
N ASP A 58 -16.50 -7.58 -10.24
CA ASP A 58 -17.24 -7.58 -11.51
C ASP A 58 -16.72 -6.48 -12.45
N PHE A 59 -16.02 -5.48 -11.90
CA PHE A 59 -15.51 -4.32 -12.64
C PHE A 59 -14.02 -4.41 -12.97
N PHE A 60 -13.32 -5.39 -12.40
CA PHE A 60 -11.92 -5.68 -12.75
C PHE A 60 -11.89 -6.90 -13.67
N GLU A 61 -11.11 -6.82 -14.75
CA GLU A 61 -10.79 -8.03 -15.51
C GLU A 61 -10.14 -9.03 -14.56
N LYS A 62 -10.69 -10.24 -14.52
CA LYS A 62 -10.23 -11.26 -13.60
C LYS A 62 -8.80 -11.64 -13.98
N GLU A 63 -7.82 -11.17 -13.22
CA GLU A 63 -6.48 -11.72 -13.24
C GLU A 63 -6.55 -13.16 -12.77
N GLU A 64 -6.68 -14.08 -13.73
CA GLU A 64 -6.32 -15.46 -13.47
C GLU A 64 -4.84 -15.40 -13.09
N ARG A 65 -4.52 -15.69 -11.82
CA ARG A 65 -3.15 -15.97 -11.38
C ARG A 65 -2.64 -17.10 -12.26
N LYS A 66 -2.06 -16.77 -13.41
CA LYS A 66 -1.53 -17.74 -14.37
C LYS A 66 -0.38 -18.43 -13.65
N GLU A 67 -0.54 -19.72 -13.38
CA GLU A 67 0.53 -20.55 -12.86
C GLU A 67 1.71 -20.51 -13.85
N GLU A 68 2.80 -19.82 -13.46
CA GLU A 68 4.22 -19.81 -13.89
C GLU A 68 4.65 -20.41 -15.26
N THR A 69 3.80 -20.44 -16.29
CA THR A 69 4.09 -21.17 -17.54
C THR A 69 3.90 -20.31 -18.79
N GLN A 70 4.20 -19.02 -18.70
CA GLN A 70 4.36 -18.17 -19.87
C GLN A 70 5.74 -17.55 -19.77
N GLY A 71 6.58 -17.74 -20.80
CA GLY A 71 7.93 -17.18 -20.83
C GLY A 71 7.91 -15.68 -20.54
N VAL A 72 9.00 -15.16 -19.98
CA VAL A 72 9.11 -13.76 -19.58
C VAL A 72 8.67 -12.86 -20.75
N PRO A 73 7.62 -12.03 -20.58
CA PRO A 73 7.17 -11.14 -21.64
C PRO A 73 8.27 -10.14 -21.96
N SER A 74 8.26 -9.57 -23.16
CA SER A 74 9.26 -8.58 -23.57
C SER A 74 9.01 -7.19 -22.99
N LYS A 75 7.80 -6.92 -22.50
CA LYS A 75 7.36 -5.64 -21.94
C LYS A 75 6.60 -5.84 -20.63
N VAL A 76 6.60 -4.79 -19.79
CA VAL A 76 5.83 -4.70 -18.54
C VAL A 76 4.52 -3.99 -18.85
N THR A 77 3.42 -4.47 -18.29
CA THR A 77 2.14 -3.74 -18.32
C THR A 77 2.07 -2.84 -17.10
N LEU A 78 2.04 -1.51 -17.31
CA LEU A 78 1.97 -0.51 -16.25
C LEU A 78 0.55 0.02 -16.08
N ASN A 79 0.08 0.00 -14.84
CA ASN A 79 -1.08 0.76 -14.41
C ASN A 79 -0.65 1.80 -13.38
N PHE A 80 -1.00 3.06 -13.60
CA PHE A 80 -0.72 4.17 -12.69
C PHE A 80 -2.02 4.80 -12.20
N TYR A 81 -2.32 4.55 -10.93
CA TYR A 81 -3.53 4.96 -10.26
C TYR A 81 -3.30 6.12 -9.27
N MET A 82 -4.24 7.05 -9.25
CA MET A 82 -4.46 8.03 -8.20
C MET A 82 -5.92 7.94 -7.73
N PRO A 83 -6.27 8.48 -6.56
CA PRO A 83 -7.65 8.47 -6.08
C PRO A 83 -8.61 9.24 -6.99
N HIS A 84 -8.13 10.31 -7.64
CA HIS A 84 -8.94 11.20 -8.45
C HIS A 84 -8.88 10.90 -9.96
N ASP A 85 -7.80 10.28 -10.44
CA ASP A 85 -7.60 9.95 -11.86
C ASP A 85 -6.65 8.75 -12.03
N SER A 86 -6.63 8.16 -13.23
CA SER A 86 -5.69 7.12 -13.62
C SER A 86 -4.92 7.59 -14.85
N HIS A 87 -3.66 8.00 -14.67
CA HIS A 87 -2.89 8.56 -15.78
C HIS A 87 -2.50 7.51 -16.82
N LEU A 88 -2.13 6.31 -16.37
CA LEU A 88 -1.74 5.20 -17.26
C LEU A 88 -2.58 3.98 -16.93
N LYS A 89 -3.21 3.39 -17.93
CA LYS A 89 -4.02 2.18 -17.81
C LYS A 89 -3.56 1.19 -18.86
N SER A 90 -3.04 0.05 -18.40
CA SER A 90 -2.58 -1.06 -19.23
C SER A 90 -1.61 -0.62 -20.32
N GLU A 91 -0.66 0.26 -19.98
CA GLU A 91 0.34 0.73 -20.95
C GLU A 91 1.55 -0.19 -20.96
N GLU A 92 2.01 -0.59 -22.15
CA GLU A 92 3.20 -1.42 -22.29
C GLU A 92 4.47 -0.57 -22.23
N VAL A 93 5.33 -0.88 -21.25
CA VAL A 93 6.57 -0.14 -20.98
C VAL A 93 7.75 -1.10 -20.88
N ASP A 94 8.94 -0.64 -21.26
CA ASP A 94 10.16 -1.47 -21.22
C ASP A 94 10.76 -1.50 -19.80
N MET A 95 10.70 -0.36 -19.09
CA MET A 95 11.30 -0.20 -17.77
C MET A 95 10.60 0.90 -16.96
N ILE A 96 10.49 0.68 -15.65
CA ILE A 96 9.98 1.68 -14.70
C ILE A 96 11.00 1.85 -13.59
N LEU A 97 11.39 3.09 -13.28
CA LEU A 97 12.20 3.41 -12.11
C LEU A 97 11.28 3.90 -11.00
N VAL A 98 11.32 3.21 -9.86
CA VAL A 98 10.41 3.41 -8.74
C VAL A 98 11.21 3.83 -7.51
N PRO A 99 10.87 4.97 -6.87
CA PRO A 99 11.52 5.40 -5.64
C PRO A 99 10.88 4.70 -4.43
N ALA A 100 11.50 3.62 -3.95
CA ALA A 100 11.07 2.98 -2.71
C ALA A 100 11.74 3.58 -1.48
N VAL A 101 11.12 3.35 -0.32
CA VAL A 101 11.69 3.74 0.99
C VAL A 101 13.06 3.10 1.25
N THR A 102 13.32 1.92 0.69
CA THR A 102 14.60 1.20 0.81
C THR A 102 15.67 1.67 -0.18
N GLY A 103 15.31 2.52 -1.15
CA GLY A 103 16.15 2.94 -2.26
C GLY A 103 15.42 2.86 -3.60
N ASP A 104 16.03 3.40 -4.63
CA ASP A 104 15.46 3.40 -5.98
C ASP A 104 15.73 2.05 -6.66
N PHE A 105 14.72 1.51 -7.33
CA PHE A 105 14.86 0.24 -8.07
C PHE A 105 14.13 0.30 -9.41
N GLY A 106 14.60 -0.50 -10.35
CA GLY A 106 14.02 -0.63 -11.68
C GLY A 106 13.19 -1.90 -11.81
N VAL A 107 11.96 -1.76 -12.31
CA VAL A 107 11.08 -2.86 -12.67
C VAL A 107 11.21 -3.10 -14.17
N MET A 108 11.56 -4.33 -14.53
CA MET A 108 11.67 -4.84 -15.89
C MET A 108 10.73 -6.04 -16.08
N PRO A 109 10.52 -6.51 -17.32
CA PRO A 109 9.69 -7.69 -17.55
C PRO A 109 10.24 -8.92 -16.82
N GLY A 110 9.37 -9.68 -16.16
CA GLY A 110 9.77 -10.84 -15.35
C GLY A 110 10.44 -10.50 -14.02
N HIS A 111 10.26 -9.28 -13.49
CA HIS A 111 10.74 -8.95 -12.16
C HIS A 111 10.03 -9.78 -11.07
N VAL A 112 10.70 -9.95 -9.93
CA VAL A 112 10.18 -10.74 -8.81
C VAL A 112 8.97 -10.03 -8.23
N PRO A 113 7.86 -10.76 -7.93
CA PRO A 113 6.69 -10.16 -7.32
C PRO A 113 7.05 -9.44 -6.02
N THR A 114 6.78 -8.15 -5.97
CA THR A 114 7.25 -7.26 -4.91
C THR A 114 6.19 -6.23 -4.58
N ILE A 115 6.00 -5.99 -3.28
CA ILE A 115 5.19 -4.88 -2.79
C ILE A 115 6.16 -3.89 -2.15
N ALA A 116 6.22 -2.67 -2.69
CA ALA A 116 7.12 -1.64 -2.21
C ALA A 116 6.33 -0.39 -1.80
N GLN A 117 6.69 0.17 -0.65
CA GLN A 117 6.20 1.50 -0.26
C GLN A 117 7.01 2.58 -0.97
N LEU A 118 6.32 3.55 -1.55
CA LEU A 118 6.92 4.66 -2.27
C LEU A 118 7.28 5.80 -1.31
N ARG A 119 8.50 6.32 -1.46
CA ARG A 119 8.91 7.59 -0.85
C ARG A 119 8.52 8.76 -1.78
N PRO A 120 8.42 10.00 -1.26
CA PRO A 120 8.31 11.17 -2.12
C PRO A 120 9.51 11.22 -3.08
N GLY A 121 9.25 11.26 -4.38
CA GLY A 121 10.29 11.10 -5.39
C GLY A 121 9.77 11.05 -6.82
N VAL A 122 10.67 10.84 -7.77
CA VAL A 122 10.32 10.79 -9.20
C VAL A 122 10.20 9.35 -9.66
N VAL A 123 9.02 8.99 -10.16
CA VAL A 123 8.82 7.78 -10.95
C VAL A 123 9.15 8.10 -12.40
N THR A 124 10.05 7.30 -12.99
CA THR A 124 10.42 7.46 -14.39
C THR A 124 9.92 6.24 -15.17
N VAL A 125 9.12 6.50 -16.20
CA VAL A 125 8.53 5.47 -17.06
C VAL A 125 9.21 5.53 -18.42
N HIS A 126 9.83 4.43 -18.83
CA HIS A 126 10.45 4.27 -20.15
C HIS A 126 9.54 3.42 -21.04
N LYS A 127 8.84 4.05 -21.98
CA LYS A 127 7.96 3.32 -22.93
C LYS A 127 8.78 2.56 -23.98
N GLU A 128 9.86 3.19 -24.42
CA GLU A 128 10.93 2.61 -25.24
C GLU A 128 12.27 2.96 -24.58
N MET A 129 13.22 2.03 -24.54
CA MET A 129 14.50 2.19 -23.83
C MET A 129 15.24 3.52 -24.09
N ASP A 130 15.11 4.15 -25.25
CA ASP A 130 15.96 5.28 -25.66
C ASP A 130 15.23 6.60 -26.02
N LYS A 131 13.89 6.68 -26.01
CA LYS A 131 13.19 7.84 -26.60
C LYS A 131 12.09 8.46 -25.75
N ASP A 132 11.21 7.65 -25.18
CA ASP A 132 9.99 8.15 -24.57
C ASP A 132 10.03 7.95 -23.05
N VAL A 133 10.71 8.90 -22.38
CA VAL A 133 10.87 8.94 -20.93
C VAL A 133 9.87 9.90 -20.31
N SER A 134 8.87 9.38 -19.61
CA SER A 134 7.89 10.18 -18.88
C SER A 134 8.24 10.21 -17.39
N LYS A 135 8.44 11.41 -16.83
CA LYS A 135 8.80 11.60 -15.42
C LYS A 135 7.62 12.17 -14.64
N TYR A 136 7.27 11.51 -13.55
CA TYR A 136 6.19 11.90 -12.66
C TYR A 136 6.72 12.03 -11.25
N PHE A 137 6.53 13.18 -10.62
CA PHE A 137 6.78 13.32 -9.20
C PHE A 137 5.61 12.73 -8.42
N VAL A 138 5.88 11.79 -7.52
CA VAL A 138 4.90 11.12 -6.65
C VAL A 138 5.08 11.61 -5.22
N SER A 139 3.98 11.92 -4.54
CA SER A 139 4.00 12.29 -3.12
C SER A 139 4.27 11.11 -2.21
N SER A 140 3.51 10.02 -2.37
CA SER A 140 3.62 8.77 -1.61
C SER A 140 2.70 7.72 -2.25
N GLY A 141 2.86 6.46 -1.84
CA GLY A 141 2.03 5.38 -2.35
C GLY A 141 2.62 3.99 -2.16
N PHE A 142 2.14 3.06 -2.98
CA PHE A 142 2.64 1.69 -3.08
C PHE A 142 2.82 1.31 -4.54
N ALA A 143 3.85 0.50 -4.81
CA ALA A 143 4.01 -0.19 -6.08
C ALA A 143 3.84 -1.69 -5.85
N PHE A 144 3.00 -2.31 -6.66
CA PHE A 144 2.77 -3.75 -6.69
C PHE A 144 3.33 -4.28 -8.00
N VAL A 145 4.29 -5.18 -7.91
CA VAL A 145 4.80 -5.94 -9.06
C VAL A 145 4.24 -7.33 -8.94
N HIS A 146 3.51 -7.77 -9.95
CA HIS A 146 2.88 -9.08 -9.99
C HIS A 146 3.72 -10.08 -10.78
N ALA A 147 3.42 -11.36 -10.62
CA ALA A 147 4.14 -12.46 -11.28
C ALA A 147 3.90 -12.54 -12.78
N ASP A 148 2.81 -11.95 -13.28
CA ASP A 148 2.44 -11.90 -14.69
C ASP A 148 3.11 -10.72 -15.44
N SER A 149 4.06 -10.03 -14.81
CA SER A 149 4.72 -8.81 -15.31
C SER A 149 3.78 -7.62 -15.47
N THR A 150 2.66 -7.59 -14.74
CA THR A 150 1.90 -6.36 -14.50
C THR A 150 2.50 -5.60 -13.31
N THR A 151 2.48 -4.28 -13.37
CA THR A 151 2.95 -3.40 -12.30
C THR A 151 1.91 -2.32 -12.04
N ASP A 152 1.36 -2.32 -10.83
CA ASP A 152 0.42 -1.30 -10.36
C ASP A 152 1.14 -0.30 -9.47
N VAL A 153 1.24 0.95 -9.93
CA VAL A 153 1.73 2.07 -9.14
C VAL A 153 0.52 2.84 -8.62
N CYS A 154 0.28 2.74 -7.32
CA CYS A 154 -0.81 3.41 -6.62
C CYS A 154 -0.24 4.58 -5.81
N ALA A 155 -0.34 5.80 -6.33
CA ALA A 155 0.07 7.01 -5.64
C ALA A 155 -1.12 7.76 -5.04
N VAL A 156 -0.89 8.55 -4.00
CA VAL A 156 -1.90 9.49 -3.49
C VAL A 156 -2.06 10.67 -4.44
N GLU A 157 -0.94 11.25 -4.86
CA GLU A 157 -0.88 12.35 -5.83
C GLU A 157 0.38 12.18 -6.67
N ALA A 158 0.28 12.40 -7.98
CA ALA A 158 1.45 12.57 -8.82
C ALA A 158 1.25 13.65 -9.88
N VAL A 159 2.34 14.34 -10.22
CA VAL A 159 2.33 15.48 -11.14
C VAL A 159 3.50 15.31 -12.11
N LYS A 160 3.32 15.71 -13.37
CA LYS A 160 4.43 15.74 -14.33
C LYS A 160 5.45 16.79 -13.92
N LEU A 161 6.73 16.53 -14.15
CA LEU A 161 7.78 17.50 -13.78
C LEU A 161 7.62 18.86 -14.47
N ASP A 162 7.07 18.88 -15.69
CA ASP A 162 6.88 20.11 -16.47
C ASP A 162 5.82 21.06 -15.89
N GLU A 163 4.94 20.56 -15.02
CA GLU A 163 3.86 21.33 -14.39
C GLU A 163 4.28 21.91 -13.03
N LEU A 164 5.50 21.61 -12.55
CA LEU A 164 6.01 22.07 -11.26
C LEU A 164 6.72 23.43 -11.41
N ASP A 165 6.33 24.38 -10.55
CA ASP A 165 7.03 25.67 -10.45
C ASP A 165 8.24 25.58 -9.48
N PRO A 166 9.48 25.76 -9.97
CA PRO A 166 10.69 25.72 -9.13
C PRO A 166 10.69 26.77 -8.01
N GLU A 167 10.10 27.95 -8.23
CA GLU A 167 10.12 29.02 -7.24
C GLU A 167 9.17 28.69 -6.07
N ALA A 168 7.97 28.17 -6.38
CA ALA A 168 7.05 27.67 -5.36
C ALA A 168 7.66 26.54 -4.52
N VAL A 169 8.40 25.62 -5.14
CA VAL A 169 9.08 24.52 -4.45
C VAL A 169 10.14 25.05 -3.46
N ARG A 170 10.95 26.03 -3.88
CA ARG A 170 11.97 26.65 -3.01
C ARG A 170 11.33 27.42 -1.85
N GLY A 171 10.24 28.16 -2.12
CA GLY A 171 9.48 28.85 -1.09
C GLY A 171 8.92 27.89 -0.05
N GLY A 172 8.31 26.79 -0.49
CA GLY A 172 7.80 25.74 0.40
C GLY A 172 8.91 25.08 1.24
N LEU A 173 10.07 24.77 0.64
CA LEU A 173 11.20 24.20 1.36
C LEU A 173 11.64 25.12 2.52
N GLN A 174 11.76 26.42 2.27
CA GLN A 174 12.13 27.39 3.30
C GLN A 174 11.09 27.47 4.42
N GLU A 175 9.80 27.47 4.07
CA GLU A 175 8.70 27.50 5.04
C GLU A 175 8.69 26.27 5.94
N TYR A 176 8.76 25.07 5.37
CA TYR A 176 8.74 23.82 6.16
C TYR A 176 10.03 23.62 6.95
N THR A 177 11.18 24.09 6.45
CA THR A 177 12.44 24.05 7.22
C THR A 177 12.37 25.00 8.43
N ALA A 178 11.82 26.20 8.26
CA ALA A 178 11.61 27.13 9.37
C ALA A 178 10.59 26.59 10.38
N LYS A 179 9.51 25.96 9.90
CA LYS A 179 8.53 25.27 10.75
C LYS A 179 9.20 24.17 11.57
N LEU A 180 9.95 23.26 10.94
CA LEU A 180 10.68 22.19 11.63
C LEU A 180 11.57 22.77 12.73
N ALA A 181 12.40 23.77 12.42
CA ALA A 181 13.29 24.41 13.40
C ALA A 181 12.53 25.02 14.59
N SER A 182 11.30 25.53 14.36
CA SER A 182 10.46 26.10 15.42
C SER A 182 9.83 25.05 16.35
N VAL A 183 9.40 23.90 15.80
CA VAL A 183 8.71 22.85 16.56
C VAL A 183 9.67 21.81 17.16
N GLN A 184 10.89 21.67 16.65
CA GLN A 184 11.84 20.63 17.08
C GLN A 184 12.19 20.68 18.58
N ALA A 185 12.10 21.84 19.21
CA ALA A 185 12.45 22.02 20.62
C ALA A 185 11.25 22.03 21.59
N LYS A 186 10.02 22.23 21.09
CA LYS A 186 8.84 22.52 21.94
C LYS A 186 7.51 21.99 21.41
N GLY A 187 7.48 21.42 20.20
CA GLY A 187 6.28 20.92 19.56
C GLY A 187 5.87 19.54 20.08
N ASP A 188 4.63 19.18 19.80
CA ASP A 188 4.13 17.82 19.98
C ASP A 188 4.75 16.87 18.94
N ASP A 189 4.80 15.58 19.24
CA ASP A 189 5.40 14.57 18.35
C ASP A 189 4.73 14.58 16.96
N TYR A 190 3.42 14.86 16.92
CA TYR A 190 2.65 15.01 15.69
C TYR A 190 3.11 16.21 14.85
N GLU A 191 3.35 17.37 15.47
CA GLU A 191 3.77 18.59 14.77
C GLU A 191 5.20 18.45 14.23
N ILE A 192 6.08 17.81 15.00
CA ILE A 192 7.45 17.50 14.58
C ILE A 192 7.42 16.56 13.37
N ALA A 193 6.61 15.49 13.42
CA ALA A 193 6.47 14.55 12.30
C ALA A 193 5.90 15.24 11.04
N ALA A 194 4.86 16.06 11.18
CA ALA A 194 4.26 16.77 10.04
C ALA A 194 5.25 17.76 9.39
N ALA A 195 6.02 18.50 10.20
CA ALA A 195 7.04 19.40 9.68
C ALA A 195 8.17 18.63 8.98
N GLN A 196 8.60 17.50 9.52
CA GLN A 196 9.62 16.64 8.93
C GLN A 196 9.18 16.04 7.59
N ILE A 197 7.93 15.56 7.49
CA ILE A 197 7.34 15.07 6.23
C ILE A 197 7.33 16.19 5.19
N GLY A 198 6.93 17.41 5.58
CA GLY A 198 6.96 18.55 4.67
C GLY A 198 8.37 18.83 4.13
N VAL A 199 9.38 18.87 5.00
CA VAL A 199 10.78 19.04 4.56
C VAL A 199 11.21 17.91 3.64
N GLU A 200 10.85 16.65 3.92
CA GLU A 200 11.20 15.52 3.06
C GLU A 200 10.59 15.65 1.66
N VAL A 201 9.30 15.99 1.55
CA VAL A 201 8.60 16.16 0.27
C VAL A 201 9.18 17.32 -0.53
N TYR A 202 9.36 18.50 0.08
CA TYR A 202 9.90 19.67 -0.63
C TYR A 202 11.39 19.52 -0.97
N SER A 203 12.16 18.80 -0.17
CA SER A 203 13.55 18.44 -0.49
C SER A 203 13.61 17.51 -1.72
N ALA A 204 12.73 16.52 -1.78
CA ALA A 204 12.61 15.62 -2.93
C ALA A 204 12.16 16.37 -4.19
N LEU A 205 11.18 17.28 -4.08
CA LEU A 205 10.75 18.15 -5.18
C LEU A 205 11.88 19.03 -5.69
N ASN A 206 12.63 19.68 -4.80
CA ASN A 206 13.74 20.55 -5.19
C ASN A 206 14.86 19.76 -5.89
N SER A 207 15.10 18.52 -5.46
CA SER A 207 16.04 17.60 -6.11
C SER A 207 15.56 17.18 -7.50
N ALA A 208 14.25 16.97 -7.67
CA ALA A 208 13.64 16.57 -8.93
C ALA A 208 13.59 17.69 -9.98
N VAL A 209 13.35 18.94 -9.55
CA VAL A 209 13.28 20.10 -10.47
C VAL A 209 14.67 20.64 -10.81
N GLY A 210 15.67 20.40 -9.95
CA GLY A 210 17.06 20.80 -10.18
C GLY A 210 17.88 19.85 -11.06
N SER A 211 17.35 18.65 -11.39
CA SER A 211 18.04 17.55 -12.09
C SER A 211 17.70 17.45 -13.57
#